data_AF-A0A7R8WNK4-F1
#
_entry.id   AF-A0A7R8WNK4-F1
#
_cell.length_a   1.000
_cell.length_b   1.000
_cell.length_c   1.000
_cell.angle_alpha   90.00
_cell.angle_beta   90.00
_cell.angle_gamma   90.00
#
_symmetry.space_group_name_H-M   'P 1'
#
loop_
_entity.id
_entity.type
_entity.pdbx_description
1 polymer ?
#
loop_
_entity_poly.entity_id
_entity_poly.type
_entity_poly.pdbx_seq_one_letter_code
_entity_poly.pdbx_strand_id
1 'polypeptide(L)'
;MEAMGSVKADIDRFNAIGAEMGDPDADMDALMNEMGDLQAKIDAANGWELERTIEMAMDALRCPPKDSGVTKLSGGWILEVDRGQGIPYEGNYSAYLETKASRMDMEDKKEAARQKTLARELEWIRQGAKARQAKSKARIAAYDQMMAESEKQEIRTAQIVIPTPPRLGELVIEAQNIRKGFEDRLLIEDLSFKLPPGGIVGIIGANGA
;
A
#
# COMPACT_ATOMS: atom_id res chain seq x y z
N MET A 1 6.39 13.64 -6.53
CA MET A 1 6.35 15.09 -6.87
C MET A 1 7.77 15.55 -7.22
N GLU A 2 8.51 14.76 -8.01
CA GLU A 2 9.92 15.05 -8.38
C GLU A 2 10.04 15.58 -9.82
N ALA A 3 9.05 15.35 -10.68
CA ALA A 3 9.15 15.64 -12.12
C ALA A 3 9.21 17.15 -12.48
N MET A 4 8.87 18.05 -11.55
CA MET A 4 8.86 19.51 -11.77
C MET A 4 9.67 20.28 -10.70
N GLY A 5 10.37 19.56 -9.80
CA GLY A 5 11.12 20.18 -8.71
C GLY A 5 12.34 20.96 -9.19
N SER A 6 12.99 20.49 -10.26
CA SER A 6 14.12 21.17 -10.90
C SER A 6 13.73 22.51 -11.49
N VAL A 7 12.62 22.56 -12.23
CA VAL A 7 12.12 23.81 -12.86
C VAL A 7 11.72 24.84 -11.80
N LYS A 8 11.08 24.40 -10.70
CA LYS A 8 10.76 25.29 -9.57
C LYS A 8 12.02 25.86 -8.92
N ALA A 9 13.05 25.02 -8.71
CA ALA A 9 14.32 25.46 -8.15
C ALA A 9 15.04 26.46 -9.05
N ASP A 10 15.01 26.25 -10.37
CA ASP A 10 15.58 27.19 -11.35
C ASP A 10 14.89 28.57 -11.29
N ILE A 11 13.55 28.59 -11.18
CA ILE A 11 12.77 29.83 -11.01
C ILE A 11 13.10 30.54 -9.70
N ASP A 12 13.19 29.79 -8.59
CA ASP A 12 13.49 30.36 -7.28
C ASP A 12 14.93 30.94 -7.25
N ARG A 13 15.90 30.27 -7.90
CA ARG A 13 17.28 30.79 -8.05
C ARG A 13 17.32 32.03 -8.94
N PHE A 14 16.59 32.05 -10.04
CA PHE A 14 16.48 33.22 -10.91
C PHE A 14 15.96 34.46 -10.15
N ASN A 15 14.92 34.28 -9.31
CA ASN A 15 14.39 35.34 -8.47
C ASN A 15 15.37 35.79 -7.38
N ALA A 16 16.13 34.87 -6.79
CA ALA A 16 17.14 35.18 -5.80
C ALA A 16 18.31 36.00 -6.38
N ILE A 17 18.78 35.64 -7.58
CA ILE A 17 19.82 36.39 -8.31
C ILE A 17 19.33 37.82 -8.58
N GLY A 18 18.07 37.99 -8.99
CA GLY A 18 17.48 39.32 -9.18
C GLY A 18 17.49 40.19 -7.92
N ALA A 19 17.43 39.58 -6.72
CA ALA A 19 17.56 40.29 -5.45
C ALA A 19 19.03 40.57 -5.08
N GLU A 20 19.96 39.66 -5.39
CA GLU A 20 21.40 39.81 -5.17
C GLU A 20 22.01 40.92 -6.06
N MET A 21 21.45 41.16 -7.25
CA MET A 21 21.82 42.30 -8.10
C MET A 21 21.55 43.68 -7.49
N GLY A 22 20.85 43.76 -6.35
CA GLY A 22 20.67 44.99 -5.58
C GLY A 22 21.87 45.35 -4.69
N ASP A 23 22.84 44.44 -4.53
CA ASP A 23 24.04 44.66 -3.72
C ASP A 23 25.15 45.35 -4.55
N PRO A 24 25.67 46.52 -4.13
CA PRO A 24 26.74 47.22 -4.83
C PRO A 24 28.08 46.46 -4.88
N ASP A 25 28.29 45.43 -4.04
CA ASP A 25 29.49 44.58 -4.05
C ASP A 25 29.32 43.26 -4.83
N ALA A 26 28.16 43.04 -5.47
CA ALA A 26 27.88 41.80 -6.21
C ALA A 26 28.67 41.69 -7.52
N ASP A 27 29.08 40.46 -7.85
CA ASP A 27 29.68 40.12 -9.14
C ASP A 27 28.59 40.07 -10.23
N MET A 28 28.30 41.24 -10.79
CA MET A 28 27.24 41.41 -11.79
C MET A 28 27.49 40.60 -13.07
N ASP A 29 28.74 40.42 -13.47
CA ASP A 29 29.09 39.66 -14.68
C ASP A 29 28.81 38.16 -14.49
N ALA A 30 29.14 37.61 -13.31
CA ALA A 30 28.81 36.23 -12.98
C ALA A 30 27.29 36.01 -12.85
N LEU A 31 26.59 36.91 -12.16
CA LEU A 31 25.15 36.81 -11.94
C LEU A 31 24.34 36.92 -13.24
N MET A 32 24.75 37.79 -14.17
CA MET A 32 24.08 37.93 -15.47
C MET A 32 24.24 36.69 -16.34
N ASN A 33 25.41 36.03 -16.31
CA ASN A 33 25.61 34.76 -17.01
C ASN A 33 24.76 33.64 -16.42
N GLU A 34 24.73 33.49 -15.10
CA GLU A 34 23.90 32.50 -14.41
C GLU A 34 22.40 32.72 -14.69
N MET A 35 21.95 33.98 -14.67
CA MET A 35 20.58 34.36 -14.97
C MET A 35 20.19 34.03 -16.43
N GLY A 36 21.11 34.20 -17.38
CA GLY A 36 20.91 33.82 -18.78
C GLY A 36 20.73 32.31 -18.98
N ASP A 37 21.56 31.50 -18.31
CA ASP A 37 21.47 30.05 -18.35
C ASP A 37 20.17 29.54 -17.70
N LEU A 38 19.76 30.14 -16.57
CA LEU A 38 18.51 29.83 -15.89
C LEU A 38 17.31 30.23 -16.74
N GLN A 39 17.32 31.42 -17.35
CA GLN A 39 16.26 31.87 -18.26
C GLN A 39 16.04 30.87 -19.40
N ALA A 40 17.13 30.43 -20.04
CA ALA A 40 17.06 29.46 -21.14
C ALA A 40 16.45 28.12 -20.69
N LYS A 41 16.79 27.65 -19.49
CA LYS A 41 16.21 26.42 -18.91
C LYS A 41 14.73 26.57 -18.57
N ILE A 42 14.35 27.70 -17.95
CA ILE A 42 12.96 27.98 -17.58
C ILE A 42 12.09 28.08 -18.83
N ASP A 43 12.55 28.79 -19.87
CA ASP A 43 11.83 28.93 -21.13
C ASP A 43 11.68 27.59 -21.86
N ALA A 44 12.75 26.78 -21.93
CA ALA A 44 12.71 25.45 -22.53
C ALA A 44 11.71 24.51 -21.84
N ALA A 45 11.51 24.67 -20.54
CA ALA A 45 10.57 23.88 -19.75
C ALA A 45 9.16 24.51 -19.66
N ASN A 46 8.92 25.65 -20.30
CA ASN A 46 7.70 26.46 -20.14
C ASN A 46 7.41 26.77 -18.64
N GLY A 47 8.47 27.02 -17.87
CA GLY A 47 8.42 27.12 -16.41
C GLY A 47 7.62 28.33 -15.91
N TRP A 48 7.52 29.40 -16.69
CA TRP A 48 6.69 30.57 -16.33
C TRP A 48 5.19 30.23 -16.26
N GLU A 49 4.76 29.21 -16.99
CA GLU A 49 3.37 28.72 -17.01
C GLU A 49 3.12 27.58 -16.01
N LEU A 50 4.14 27.20 -15.23
CA LEU A 50 4.11 26.03 -14.36
C LEU A 50 2.98 26.14 -13.31
N GLU A 51 2.85 27.29 -12.66
CA GLU A 51 1.84 27.49 -11.61
C GLU A 51 0.41 27.43 -12.16
N ARG A 52 0.18 28.06 -13.32
CA ARG A 52 -1.12 28.01 -14.01
C ARG A 52 -1.45 26.59 -14.46
N THR A 53 -0.47 25.86 -14.98
CA THR A 53 -0.65 24.48 -15.43
C THR A 53 -1.00 23.56 -14.26
N ILE A 54 -0.35 23.74 -13.12
CA ILE A 54 -0.66 23.01 -11.88
C ILE A 54 -2.08 23.34 -11.42
N GLU A 55 -2.50 24.61 -11.44
CA GLU A 55 -3.85 25.00 -11.02
C GLU A 55 -4.93 24.39 -11.92
N MET A 56 -4.75 24.47 -13.23
CA MET A 56 -5.67 23.84 -14.19
C MET A 56 -5.77 22.33 -13.99
N ALA A 57 -4.64 21.65 -13.77
CA ALA A 57 -4.62 20.22 -13.51
C ALA A 57 -5.30 19.86 -12.17
N MET A 58 -5.08 20.66 -11.12
CA MET A 58 -5.71 20.47 -9.81
C MET A 58 -7.22 20.67 -9.87
N ASP A 59 -7.71 21.69 -10.58
CA ASP A 59 -9.14 21.92 -10.77
C ASP A 59 -9.78 20.78 -11.57
N ALA A 60 -9.17 20.38 -12.69
CA ALA A 60 -9.65 19.28 -13.52
C ALA A 60 -9.72 17.93 -12.77
N LEU A 61 -8.73 17.66 -11.91
CA LEU A 61 -8.68 16.46 -11.07
C LEU A 61 -9.48 16.58 -9.77
N ARG A 62 -10.10 17.74 -9.51
CA ARG A 62 -10.79 18.06 -8.25
C ARG A 62 -9.90 17.80 -7.03
N CYS A 63 -8.62 18.15 -7.14
CA CYS A 63 -7.69 18.03 -6.05
C CYS A 63 -8.08 18.98 -4.90
N PRO A 64 -7.93 18.55 -3.64
CA PRO A 64 -8.05 19.44 -2.49
C PRO A 64 -6.94 20.51 -2.49
N PRO A 65 -7.04 21.55 -1.63
CA PRO A 65 -6.10 22.67 -1.58
C PRO A 65 -4.63 22.26 -1.55
N LYS A 66 -3.74 23.06 -2.19
CA LYS A 66 -2.30 22.79 -2.36
C LYS A 66 -1.55 22.51 -1.04
N ASP A 67 -2.01 23.10 0.06
CA ASP A 67 -1.48 22.99 1.41
C ASP A 67 -2.06 21.80 2.22
N SER A 68 -2.96 21.02 1.62
CA SER A 68 -3.56 19.85 2.26
C SER A 68 -2.51 18.77 2.51
N GLY A 69 -2.35 18.36 3.77
CA GLY A 69 -1.42 17.28 4.12
C GLY A 69 -1.76 15.96 3.43
N VAL A 70 -0.76 15.34 2.81
CA VAL A 70 -0.89 14.08 2.04
C VAL A 70 -1.52 12.95 2.87
N THR A 71 -1.32 12.97 4.19
CA THR A 71 -1.90 12.03 5.16
C THR A 71 -3.43 12.09 5.26
N LYS A 72 -4.07 13.12 4.71
CA LYS A 72 -5.52 13.32 4.71
C LYS A 72 -6.14 13.20 3.31
N LEU A 73 -5.34 12.95 2.28
CA LEU A 73 -5.79 12.93 0.88
C LEU A 73 -6.49 11.64 0.45
N SER A 74 -6.55 10.61 1.30
CA SER A 74 -7.30 9.39 1.02
C SER A 74 -8.80 9.65 1.18
N GLY A 75 -9.43 10.26 0.18
CA GLY A 75 -10.86 10.21 -0.19
C GLY A 75 -11.93 10.59 0.84
N GLY A 76 -11.61 10.83 2.10
CA GLY A 76 -12.57 11.04 3.21
C GLY A 76 -13.43 9.81 3.54
N TRP A 77 -13.53 8.83 2.63
CA TRP A 77 -14.38 7.66 2.73
C TRP A 77 -13.70 6.42 2.17
N ILE A 78 -13.86 5.30 2.87
CA ILE A 78 -13.41 3.97 2.45
C ILE A 78 -14.63 3.04 2.49
N LEU A 79 -14.87 2.30 1.42
CA LEU A 79 -15.89 1.25 1.39
C LEU A 79 -15.20 -0.10 1.41
N GLU A 80 -15.24 -0.77 2.56
CA GLU A 80 -14.79 -2.15 2.65
C GLU A 80 -15.89 -3.07 2.14
N VAL A 81 -15.54 -4.01 1.25
CA VAL A 81 -16.45 -5.07 0.84
C VAL A 81 -15.99 -6.36 1.51
N ASP A 82 -16.77 -6.85 2.46
CA ASP A 82 -16.49 -8.10 3.17
C ASP A 82 -17.75 -8.97 3.22
N ARG A 83 -17.61 -10.28 2.92
CA ARG A 83 -18.70 -11.28 2.86
C ARG A 83 -19.96 -10.81 2.10
N GLY A 84 -19.77 -10.06 1.02
CA GLY A 84 -20.87 -9.53 0.19
C GLY A 84 -21.62 -8.33 0.80
N GLN A 85 -21.10 -7.73 1.87
CA GLN A 85 -21.61 -6.51 2.48
C GLN A 85 -20.61 -5.37 2.32
N GLY A 86 -21.12 -4.17 2.03
CA GLY A 86 -20.33 -2.94 2.02
C GLY A 86 -20.38 -2.28 3.40
N ILE A 87 -19.21 -2.07 4.00
CA ILE A 87 -19.04 -1.40 5.29
C ILE A 87 -18.37 -0.04 5.02
N PRO A 88 -19.12 1.07 5.07
CA PRO A 88 -18.56 2.39 4.85
C PRO A 88 -17.80 2.87 6.09
N TYR A 89 -16.68 3.53 5.84
CA TYR A 89 -15.81 4.15 6.83
C TYR A 89 -15.59 5.60 6.45
N GLU A 90 -15.82 6.51 7.39
CA GLU A 90 -15.48 7.92 7.25
C GLU A 90 -14.09 8.16 7.85
N GLY A 91 -13.16 8.66 7.05
CA GLY A 91 -11.80 8.97 7.47
C GLY A 91 -10.73 8.47 6.50
N ASN A 92 -9.48 8.59 6.94
CA ASN A 92 -8.32 8.18 6.15
C ASN A 92 -8.00 6.69 6.29
N TYR A 93 -7.07 6.21 5.47
CA TYR A 93 -6.68 4.79 5.45
C TYR A 93 -6.12 4.28 6.77
N SER A 94 -5.34 5.11 7.49
CA SER A 94 -4.79 4.71 8.80
C SER A 94 -5.88 4.50 9.85
N ALA A 95 -6.85 5.43 9.93
CA ALA A 95 -8.01 5.30 10.83
C ALA A 95 -8.88 4.08 10.46
N TYR A 96 -9.03 3.79 9.16
CA TYR A 96 -9.68 2.56 8.70
C TYR A 96 -8.96 1.30 9.20
N LEU A 97 -7.62 1.24 9.13
CA LEU A 97 -6.88 0.06 9.58
C LEU A 97 -7.04 -0.18 11.09
N GLU A 98 -7.01 0.87 11.91
CA GLU A 98 -7.19 0.76 13.37
C GLU A 98 -8.60 0.28 13.75
N THR A 99 -9.62 0.87 13.12
CA THR A 99 -11.02 0.48 13.34
C THR A 99 -11.29 -0.94 12.83
N LYS A 100 -10.72 -1.33 11.70
CA LYS A 100 -10.77 -2.70 11.18
C LYS A 100 -10.08 -3.69 12.10
N ALA A 101 -8.88 -3.40 12.57
CA ALA A 101 -8.16 -4.29 13.49
C ALA A 101 -8.94 -4.51 14.79
N SER A 102 -9.52 -3.44 15.35
CA SER A 102 -10.37 -3.52 16.54
C SER A 102 -11.65 -4.33 16.29
N ARG A 103 -12.29 -4.16 15.12
CA ARG A 103 -13.46 -4.95 14.71
C ARG A 103 -13.13 -6.44 14.59
N MET A 104 -12.03 -6.77 13.93
CA MET A 104 -11.57 -8.15 13.75
C MET A 104 -11.30 -8.83 15.09
N ASP A 105 -10.63 -8.15 16.03
CA ASP A 105 -10.39 -8.69 17.38
C ASP A 105 -11.71 -8.93 18.15
N MET A 106 -12.70 -8.04 18.01
CA MET A 106 -14.03 -8.26 18.60
C MET A 106 -14.78 -9.42 17.94
N GLU A 107 -14.68 -9.57 16.63
CA GLU A 107 -15.27 -10.68 15.87
C GLU A 107 -14.64 -12.01 16.26
N ASP A 108 -13.30 -12.07 16.34
CA ASP A 108 -12.54 -13.25 16.76
C ASP A 108 -12.90 -13.66 18.19
N LYS A 109 -13.02 -12.69 19.11
CA LYS A 109 -13.45 -12.95 20.49
C LYS A 109 -14.88 -13.49 20.56
N LYS A 110 -15.81 -12.92 19.79
CA LYS A 110 -17.20 -13.40 19.70
C LYS A 110 -17.26 -14.82 19.14
N GLU A 111 -16.51 -15.07 18.08
CA GLU A 111 -16.45 -16.38 17.44
C GLU A 111 -15.84 -17.44 18.36
N ALA A 112 -14.76 -17.12 19.07
CA ALA A 112 -14.17 -18.02 20.07
C ALA A 112 -15.13 -18.35 21.21
N ALA A 113 -15.92 -17.38 21.70
CA ALA A 113 -16.94 -17.61 22.73
C ALA A 113 -18.11 -18.47 22.19
N ARG A 114 -18.51 -18.23 20.94
CA ARG A 114 -19.55 -18.99 20.23
C ARG A 114 -19.12 -20.46 20.02
N GLN A 115 -17.90 -20.70 19.54
CA GLN A 115 -17.33 -22.06 19.39
C GLN A 115 -17.26 -22.82 20.73
N LYS A 116 -16.87 -22.15 21.83
CA LYS A 116 -16.89 -22.77 23.17
C LYS A 116 -18.30 -23.17 23.60
N THR A 117 -19.31 -22.38 23.23
CA THR A 117 -20.72 -22.68 23.53
C THR A 117 -21.19 -23.88 22.71
N LEU A 118 -20.92 -23.89 21.41
CA LEU A 118 -21.21 -25.02 20.52
C LEU A 118 -20.57 -26.32 21.00
N ALA A 119 -19.29 -26.26 21.42
CA ALA A 119 -18.58 -27.43 21.95
C ALA A 119 -19.25 -27.99 23.23
N ARG A 120 -19.71 -27.11 24.14
CA ARG A 120 -20.44 -27.52 25.34
C ARG A 120 -21.79 -28.15 25.01
N GLU A 121 -22.53 -27.57 24.06
CA GLU A 121 -23.83 -28.11 23.63
C GLU A 121 -23.65 -29.46 22.91
N LEU A 122 -22.64 -29.62 22.06
CA LEU A 122 -22.28 -30.89 21.43
C LEU A 122 -21.97 -31.98 22.45
N GLU A 123 -21.18 -31.65 23.47
CA GLU A 123 -20.84 -32.58 24.55
C GLU A 123 -22.10 -33.01 25.32
N TRP A 124 -23.01 -32.06 25.59
CA TRP A 124 -24.30 -32.35 26.23
C TRP A 124 -25.24 -33.21 25.34
N ILE A 125 -25.18 -33.06 24.01
CA ILE A 125 -25.91 -33.92 23.06
C ILE A 125 -25.34 -35.34 23.04
N ARG A 126 -24.01 -35.47 23.08
CA ARG A 126 -23.29 -36.76 23.11
C ARG A 126 -23.54 -37.56 24.39
N GLN A 127 -23.78 -36.90 25.52
CA GLN A 127 -24.16 -37.54 26.78
C GLN A 127 -25.59 -38.13 26.75
N GLY A 128 -25.74 -39.29 26.10
CA GLY A 128 -26.74 -40.32 26.40
C GLY A 128 -28.24 -40.08 26.09
N ALA A 129 -28.95 -41.18 25.81
CA ALA A 129 -30.35 -41.19 25.38
C ALA A 129 -31.39 -40.80 26.46
N LYS A 130 -31.09 -40.98 27.75
CA LYS A 130 -32.05 -40.67 28.85
C LYS A 130 -32.30 -39.16 29.02
N ALA A 131 -31.37 -38.31 28.61
CA ALA A 131 -31.61 -36.87 28.61
C ALA A 131 -32.60 -36.46 27.50
N ARG A 132 -32.63 -37.18 26.35
CA ARG A 132 -33.39 -36.84 25.12
C ARG A 132 -34.90 -36.68 25.32
N GLN A 133 -35.52 -37.36 26.29
CA GLN A 133 -36.96 -37.23 26.51
C GLN A 133 -37.36 -35.93 27.23
N ALA A 134 -36.43 -35.28 27.94
CA ALA A 134 -36.63 -33.97 28.57
C ALA A 134 -35.94 -32.82 27.80
N LYS A 135 -35.18 -33.12 26.74
CA LYS A 135 -34.47 -32.10 25.93
C LYS A 135 -35.49 -31.27 25.18
N SER A 136 -35.66 -30.03 25.63
CA SER A 136 -36.48 -29.03 24.97
C SER A 136 -36.13 -28.95 23.48
N LYS A 137 -37.13 -29.17 22.62
CA LYS A 137 -37.09 -28.95 21.16
C LYS A 137 -36.48 -27.58 20.81
N ALA A 138 -36.63 -26.58 21.69
CA ALA A 138 -36.03 -25.25 21.52
C ALA A 138 -34.50 -25.25 21.61
N ARG A 139 -33.88 -26.13 22.39
CA ARG A 139 -32.42 -26.19 22.55
C ARG A 139 -31.73 -26.86 21.36
N ILE A 140 -32.39 -27.86 20.77
CA ILE A 140 -31.96 -28.48 19.51
C ILE A 140 -32.10 -27.47 18.36
N ALA A 141 -33.23 -26.77 18.27
CA ALA A 141 -33.43 -25.71 17.28
C ALA A 141 -32.42 -24.56 17.42
N ALA A 142 -32.07 -24.15 18.65
CA ALA A 142 -31.03 -23.15 18.89
C ALA A 142 -29.65 -23.62 18.42
N TYR A 143 -29.31 -24.91 18.60
CA TYR A 143 -28.07 -25.49 18.08
C TYR A 143 -28.04 -25.48 16.55
N ASP A 144 -29.10 -25.96 15.89
CA ASP A 144 -29.20 -25.99 14.42
C ASP A 144 -29.11 -24.57 13.83
N GLN A 145 -29.73 -23.58 14.49
CA GLN A 145 -29.65 -22.18 14.10
C GLN A 145 -28.23 -21.60 14.25
N MET A 146 -27.54 -21.91 15.36
CA MET A 146 -26.15 -21.47 15.56
C MET A 146 -25.19 -22.12 14.56
N MET A 147 -25.44 -23.38 14.16
CA MET A 147 -24.67 -24.08 13.11
C MET A 147 -24.87 -23.44 11.73
N ALA A 148 -26.12 -23.19 11.34
CA ALA A 148 -26.44 -22.56 10.06
C ALA A 148 -25.89 -21.12 9.96
N GLU A 149 -25.78 -20.40 11.08
CA GLU A 149 -25.14 -19.09 11.15
C GLU A 149 -23.61 -19.18 11.02
N SER A 150 -23.01 -20.29 11.48
CA SER A 150 -21.56 -20.54 11.41
C SER A 150 -21.09 -20.86 9.98
N GLU A 151 -21.83 -21.67 9.22
CA GLU A 151 -21.50 -21.98 7.81
C GLU A 151 -21.47 -20.73 6.91
N LYS A 152 -22.30 -19.72 7.19
CA LYS A 152 -22.30 -18.45 6.45
C LYS A 152 -21.11 -17.55 6.76
N GLN A 153 -20.44 -17.76 7.90
CA GLN A 153 -19.30 -16.96 8.35
C GLN A 153 -17.94 -17.57 7.93
N GLU A 154 -17.91 -18.81 7.45
CA GLU A 154 -16.70 -19.58 7.15
C GLU A 154 -16.01 -19.24 5.81
N ILE A 155 -16.25 -18.06 5.24
CA ILE A 155 -15.30 -17.52 4.25
C ILE A 155 -14.09 -17.00 5.02
N ARG A 156 -13.24 -17.93 5.47
CA ARG A 156 -11.98 -17.63 6.14
C ARG A 156 -10.94 -17.19 5.11
N THR A 157 -10.04 -16.32 5.57
CA THR A 157 -8.81 -15.90 4.93
C THR A 157 -8.19 -17.07 4.17
N ALA A 158 -8.08 -16.94 2.85
CA ALA A 158 -7.35 -17.90 2.04
C ALA A 158 -5.90 -17.92 2.54
N GLN A 159 -5.57 -18.88 3.40
CA GLN A 159 -4.21 -19.06 3.87
C GLN A 159 -3.43 -19.68 2.71
N ILE A 160 -2.53 -18.89 2.13
CA ILE A 160 -1.62 -19.39 1.11
C ILE A 160 -0.62 -20.30 1.84
N VAL A 161 -0.82 -21.62 1.72
CA VAL A 161 0.12 -22.61 2.24
C VAL A 161 1.23 -22.77 1.22
N ILE A 162 2.42 -22.27 1.56
CA ILE A 162 3.64 -22.54 0.78
C ILE A 162 4.18 -23.91 1.24
N PRO A 163 4.26 -24.92 0.36
CA PRO A 163 4.76 -26.24 0.73
C PRO A 163 6.23 -26.19 1.16
N THR A 164 6.63 -27.06 2.09
CA THR A 164 8.03 -27.15 2.51
C THR A 164 8.90 -27.66 1.35
N PRO A 165 9.97 -26.95 0.96
CA PRO A 165 10.82 -27.40 -0.13
C PRO A 165 11.60 -28.68 0.25
N PRO A 166 11.96 -29.51 -0.73
CA PRO A 166 12.87 -30.63 -0.49
C PRO A 166 14.24 -30.14 0.01
N ARG A 167 15.05 -31.05 0.57
CA ARG A 167 16.40 -30.68 1.05
C ARG A 167 17.24 -30.13 -0.10
N LEU A 168 17.65 -28.88 0.02
CA LEU A 168 18.54 -28.20 -0.93
C LEU A 168 20.01 -28.46 -0.54
N GLY A 169 20.90 -28.51 -1.54
CA GLY A 169 22.35 -28.60 -1.33
C GLY A 169 22.98 -27.27 -0.90
N GLU A 170 24.29 -27.23 -0.66
CA GLU A 170 25.02 -26.06 -0.15
C GLU A 170 25.02 -24.84 -1.09
N LEU A 171 24.88 -25.05 -2.40
CA LEU A 171 24.79 -24.00 -3.41
C LEU A 171 23.55 -24.24 -4.27
N VAL A 172 22.63 -23.28 -4.30
CA VAL A 172 21.35 -23.43 -5.02
C VAL A 172 21.38 -22.71 -6.36
N ILE A 173 21.90 -21.48 -6.40
CA ILE A 173 22.06 -20.70 -7.64
C ILE A 173 23.47 -20.12 -7.67
N GLU A 174 24.14 -20.25 -8.81
CA GLU A 174 25.38 -19.53 -9.11
C GLU A 174 25.23 -18.87 -10.48
N ALA A 175 25.42 -17.56 -10.48
CA ALA A 175 25.48 -16.71 -11.65
C ALA A 175 26.89 -16.15 -11.75
N GLN A 176 27.49 -16.23 -12.93
CA GLN A 176 28.80 -15.66 -13.22
C GLN A 176 28.71 -14.87 -14.53
N ASN A 177 29.13 -13.61 -14.48
CA ASN A 177 29.27 -12.70 -15.61
C ASN A 177 28.02 -12.68 -16.52
N ILE A 178 26.82 -12.69 -15.94
CA ILE A 178 25.57 -12.73 -16.71
C ILE A 178 25.42 -11.40 -17.45
N ARG A 179 25.17 -11.51 -18.77
CA ARG A 179 24.81 -10.39 -19.64
C ARG A 179 23.51 -10.69 -20.36
N LYS A 180 22.56 -9.75 -20.32
CA LYS A 180 21.28 -9.87 -21.01
C LYS A 180 20.86 -8.51 -21.57
N GLY A 181 20.52 -8.46 -22.85
CA GLY A 181 19.84 -7.33 -23.48
C GLY A 181 18.53 -7.78 -24.13
N PHE A 182 17.66 -6.81 -24.39
CA PHE A 182 16.46 -6.96 -25.20
C PHE A 182 16.43 -5.84 -26.24
N GLU A 183 16.37 -6.21 -27.52
CA GLU A 183 16.56 -5.28 -28.65
C GLU A 183 17.85 -4.47 -28.49
N ASP A 184 17.78 -3.14 -28.58
CA ASP A 184 18.92 -2.24 -28.43
C ASP A 184 19.22 -1.87 -26.96
N ARG A 185 18.47 -2.45 -26.00
CA ARG A 185 18.60 -2.13 -24.57
C ARG A 185 19.32 -3.24 -23.81
N LEU A 186 20.45 -2.89 -23.21
CA LEU A 186 21.13 -3.77 -22.25
C LEU A 186 20.39 -3.72 -20.90
N LEU A 187 19.99 -4.87 -20.37
CA LEU A 187 19.24 -5.01 -19.11
C LEU A 187 20.16 -5.44 -17.97
N ILE A 188 21.01 -6.43 -18.22
CA ILE A 188 21.96 -6.98 -17.25
C ILE A 188 23.34 -6.97 -17.88
N GLU A 189 24.32 -6.45 -17.14
CA GLU A 189 25.73 -6.48 -17.52
C GLU A 189 26.57 -6.98 -16.34
N ASP A 190 27.41 -7.97 -16.61
CA ASP A 190 28.41 -8.53 -15.69
C ASP A 190 27.89 -8.93 -14.30
N LEU A 191 26.67 -9.48 -14.23
CA LEU A 191 26.07 -9.87 -12.96
C LEU A 191 26.60 -11.24 -12.50
N SER A 192 27.28 -11.25 -11.35
CA SER A 192 27.75 -12.47 -10.69
C SER A 192 27.21 -12.55 -9.26
N PHE A 193 26.53 -13.63 -8.90
CA PHE A 193 26.06 -13.86 -7.53
C PHE A 193 25.94 -15.34 -7.18
N LYS A 194 25.96 -15.66 -5.89
CA LYS A 194 25.74 -17.03 -5.37
C LYS A 194 24.62 -17.00 -4.34
N LEU A 195 23.67 -17.92 -4.46
CA LEU A 195 22.56 -18.08 -3.52
C LEU A 195 22.69 -19.41 -2.76
N PRO A 196 22.92 -19.36 -1.44
CA PRO A 196 22.90 -20.55 -0.57
C PRO A 196 21.46 -21.04 -0.30
N PRO A 197 21.28 -22.26 0.22
CA PRO A 197 19.97 -22.79 0.59
C PRO A 197 19.29 -21.94 1.66
N GLY A 198 18.00 -21.68 1.48
CA GLY A 198 17.20 -20.84 2.38
C GLY A 198 17.40 -19.33 2.20
N GLY A 199 18.25 -18.89 1.27
CA GLY A 199 18.40 -17.47 0.94
C GLY A 199 17.14 -16.91 0.26
N ILE A 200 16.62 -15.81 0.80
CA ILE A 200 15.52 -15.04 0.19
C ILE A 200 16.13 -13.83 -0.51
N VAL A 201 15.93 -13.72 -1.83
CA VAL A 201 16.41 -12.60 -2.64
C VAL A 201 15.23 -11.77 -3.12
N GLY A 202 15.14 -10.52 -2.67
CA GLY A 202 14.22 -9.53 -3.20
C GLY A 202 14.86 -8.81 -4.39
N ILE A 203 14.24 -8.91 -5.57
CA ILE A 203 14.68 -8.17 -6.75
C ILE A 203 13.86 -6.87 -6.80
N ILE A 204 14.54 -5.74 -6.83
CA ILE A 204 13.94 -4.41 -6.95
C ILE A 204 14.49 -3.72 -8.20
N GLY A 205 13.67 -2.92 -8.86
CA GLY A 205 14.04 -2.18 -10.06
C GLY A 205 12.87 -1.37 -10.60
N ALA A 206 13.17 -0.39 -11.44
CA ALA A 206 12.13 0.28 -12.22
C ALA A 206 11.42 -0.71 -13.14
N ASN A 207 10.16 -0.46 -13.48
CA ASN A 207 9.42 -1.32 -14.41
C ASN A 207 10.17 -1.41 -15.75
N GLY A 208 10.56 -2.61 -16.15
CA GLY A 208 11.33 -2.88 -17.38
C GLY A 208 12.85 -2.65 -17.27
N ALA A 209 13.40 -2.67 -16.05
CA ALA A 209 14.84 -2.82 -15.79
C ALA A 209 15.31 -4.28 -15.97
#